data_AF-A0A7X7D5A1-F1
#
_entry.id   AF-A0A7X7D5A1-F1
#
_cell.length_a   1.000
_cell.length_b   1.000
_cell.length_c   1.000
_cell.angle_alpha   90.00
_cell.angle_beta   90.00
_cell.angle_gamma   90.00
#
_symmetry.space_group_name_H-M   'P 1'
#
loop_
_entity.id
_entity.type
_entity.pdbx_description
1 polymer ?
#
loop_
_entity_poly.entity_id
_entity_poly.type
_entity_poly.pdbx_seq_one_letter_code
_entity_poly.pdbx_strand_id
1 'polypeptide(L)'
;MRRRFGSRLGRLTACGVIGLSLLTTACSDDASDAASPTSETDAPTGWCEAARRVENAIPTKRVEASRESAALAPAELQPDYEVLHEWMEFSQEFPTDAVGIAERMDGVPEALARIAEALKAECGFAPAL
;
A
#
# COMPACT_ATOMS: atom_id res chain seq x y z
N MET A 1 5.40 35.21 29.67
CA MET A 1 4.95 34.00 28.94
C MET A 1 4.41 34.42 27.56
N ARG A 2 5.10 34.10 26.47
CA ARG A 2 4.59 34.27 25.09
C ARG A 2 4.96 33.01 24.31
N ARG A 3 3.95 32.18 23.98
CA ARG A 3 4.12 30.97 23.18
C ARG A 3 4.40 31.38 21.73
N ARG A 4 5.54 30.97 21.18
CA ARG A 4 5.83 31.05 19.75
C ARG A 4 5.16 29.86 19.06
N PHE A 5 4.00 30.10 18.46
CA PHE A 5 3.48 29.28 17.36
C PHE A 5 4.21 29.73 16.09
N GLY A 6 5.05 28.87 15.53
CA GLY A 6 5.77 29.21 14.32
C GLY A 6 6.59 28.05 13.79
N SER A 7 6.21 27.59 12.60
CA SER A 7 7.08 26.92 11.62
C SER A 7 7.21 25.39 11.68
N ARG A 8 6.07 24.67 11.63
CA ARG A 8 6.05 23.29 11.11
C ARG A 8 5.04 23.04 9.97
N LEU A 9 4.40 24.09 9.46
CA LEU A 9 3.37 23.98 8.40
C LEU A 9 3.94 23.97 6.96
N GLY A 10 5.26 23.92 6.79
CA GLY A 10 5.91 24.15 5.48
C GLY A 10 6.54 22.93 4.80
N ARG A 11 6.35 21.70 5.31
CA ARG A 11 7.01 20.49 4.76
C ARG A 11 6.12 19.27 4.55
N LEU A 12 4.80 19.37 4.75
CA LEU A 12 3.87 18.24 4.53
C LEU A 12 3.27 18.20 3.11
N THR A 13 3.70 19.08 2.21
CA THR A 13 3.12 19.22 0.87
C THR A 13 3.68 18.27 -0.19
N ALA A 14 4.55 17.31 0.16
CA ALA A 14 5.14 16.39 -0.82
C ALA A 14 4.82 14.91 -0.57
N CYS A 15 4.53 14.47 0.65
CA CYS A 15 4.23 13.06 0.93
C CYS A 15 2.75 12.71 0.80
N GLY A 16 1.84 13.68 0.93
CA GLY A 16 0.39 13.45 0.78
C GLY A 16 -0.11 13.29 -0.65
N VAL A 17 0.74 13.53 -1.66
CA VAL A 17 0.38 13.39 -3.08
C VAL A 17 0.80 12.02 -3.63
N ILE A 18 1.77 11.34 -3.01
CA ILE A 18 2.27 10.04 -3.52
C ILE A 18 1.23 8.92 -3.27
N GLY A 19 0.51 8.96 -2.14
CA GLY A 19 -0.57 8.01 -1.86
C GLY A 19 -1.79 8.15 -2.78
N LEU A 20 -2.04 9.34 -3.35
CA LEU A 20 -3.15 9.57 -4.29
C LEU A 20 -2.73 9.35 -5.75
N SER A 21 -1.46 9.62 -6.10
CA SER A 21 -0.92 9.37 -7.44
C SER A 21 -0.84 7.87 -7.79
N LEU A 22 -0.78 6.97 -6.80
CA LEU A 22 -0.88 5.51 -7.01
C LEU A 22 -2.31 5.01 -7.26
N LEU A 23 -3.32 5.86 -7.10
CA LEU A 23 -4.74 5.53 -7.31
C LEU A 23 -5.33 6.22 -8.55
N THR A 24 -4.75 7.32 -9.04
CA THR A 24 -5.30 8.08 -10.17
C THR A 24 -4.38 8.24 -11.38
N THR A 25 -3.12 7.77 -11.36
CA THR A 25 -2.27 7.78 -12.57
C THR A 25 -2.52 6.54 -13.44
N ALA A 26 -3.80 6.31 -13.77
CA ALA A 26 -4.17 5.58 -14.97
C ALA A 26 -4.41 6.61 -16.08
N CYS A 27 -3.35 7.31 -16.48
CA CYS A 27 -3.35 8.04 -17.74
C CYS A 27 -2.71 7.14 -18.79
N SER A 28 -3.56 6.69 -19.72
CA SER A 28 -3.26 6.15 -21.05
C SER A 28 -1.79 6.12 -21.45
N ASP A 29 -1.26 4.91 -21.66
CA ASP A 29 -0.64 4.60 -22.94
C ASP A 29 -0.82 3.11 -23.28
N ASP A 30 -1.07 2.89 -24.56
CA ASP A 30 -1.32 1.62 -25.21
C ASP A 30 -0.01 0.81 -25.28
N ALA A 31 0.07 -0.31 -24.57
CA ALA A 31 1.11 -1.31 -24.83
C ALA A 31 0.57 -2.70 -24.47
N SER A 32 -0.03 -3.33 -25.47
CA SER A 32 -0.03 -4.79 -25.54
C SER A 32 1.42 -5.25 -25.61
N ASP A 33 1.93 -5.92 -24.58
CA ASP A 33 2.97 -6.93 -24.78
C ASP A 33 2.97 -7.97 -23.66
N ALA A 34 3.26 -9.19 -24.05
CA ALA A 34 3.13 -10.39 -23.25
C ALA A 34 4.35 -10.56 -22.33
N ALA A 35 4.11 -11.00 -21.10
CA ALA A 35 5.14 -11.67 -20.33
C ALA A 35 4.49 -12.74 -19.45
N SER A 36 4.49 -13.98 -19.93
CA SER A 36 4.52 -15.14 -19.06
C SER A 36 5.92 -15.23 -18.46
N PRO A 37 6.09 -15.31 -17.13
CA PRO A 37 7.26 -15.95 -16.57
C PRO A 37 6.86 -17.35 -16.08
N THR A 38 7.18 -18.35 -16.91
CA THR A 38 7.48 -19.70 -16.40
C THR A 38 8.86 -19.64 -15.76
N SER A 39 8.95 -19.84 -14.45
CA SER A 39 10.14 -20.40 -13.80
C SER A 39 9.78 -20.81 -12.37
N GLU A 40 9.76 -22.12 -12.16
CA GLU A 40 9.91 -22.74 -10.85
C GLU A 40 11.18 -22.19 -10.19
N THR A 41 11.03 -21.54 -9.04
CA THR A 41 12.10 -21.40 -8.05
C THR A 41 11.42 -21.39 -6.70
N ASP A 42 11.85 -22.31 -5.84
CA ASP A 42 11.42 -22.54 -4.47
C ASP A 42 11.49 -21.22 -3.66
N ALA A 43 10.40 -20.46 -3.67
CA ALA A 43 10.17 -19.30 -2.81
C ALA A 43 9.22 -19.73 -1.68
N PRO A 44 9.13 -19.00 -0.56
CA PRO A 44 7.94 -19.06 0.29
C PRO A 44 6.75 -18.53 -0.56
N THR A 45 6.21 -19.38 -1.42
CA THR A 45 5.65 -18.99 -2.74
C THR A 45 4.35 -18.21 -2.62
N GLY A 46 3.45 -18.61 -1.72
CA GLY A 46 2.10 -18.06 -1.68
C GLY A 46 2.03 -16.58 -1.32
N TRP A 47 2.75 -16.15 -0.29
CA TRP A 47 2.68 -14.77 0.20
C TRP A 47 3.36 -13.78 -0.76
N CYS A 48 4.56 -14.12 -1.25
CA CYS A 48 5.31 -13.29 -2.18
C CYS A 48 4.58 -13.12 -3.52
N GLU A 49 3.95 -14.18 -4.05
CA GLU A 49 3.12 -14.11 -5.24
C GLU A 49 1.85 -13.29 -5.01
N ALA A 50 1.19 -13.47 -3.85
CA ALA A 50 0.03 -12.67 -3.50
C ALA A 50 0.38 -11.17 -3.37
N ALA A 51 1.50 -10.84 -2.74
CA ALA A 51 1.97 -9.46 -2.60
C ALA A 51 2.29 -8.82 -3.96
N ARG A 52 2.90 -9.56 -4.90
CA ARG A 52 3.07 -9.12 -6.30
C ARG A 52 1.74 -8.89 -7.01
N ARG A 53 0.70 -9.69 -6.71
CA ARG A 53 -0.65 -9.44 -7.23
C ARG A 53 -1.25 -8.14 -6.67
N VAL A 54 -0.94 -7.75 -5.42
CA VAL A 54 -1.34 -6.44 -4.87
C VAL A 54 -0.70 -5.28 -5.64
N GLU A 55 0.60 -5.36 -5.91
CA GLU A 55 1.35 -4.32 -6.63
C GLU A 55 0.80 -4.12 -8.05
N ASN A 56 0.48 -5.21 -8.74
CA ASN A 56 -0.06 -5.18 -10.11
C ASN A 56 -1.59 -5.04 -10.17
N ALA A 57 -2.28 -4.97 -9.03
CA ALA A 57 -3.73 -4.84 -9.00
C ALA A 57 -4.17 -3.43 -9.41
N ILE A 58 -5.19 -3.38 -10.27
CA ILE A 58 -5.95 -2.15 -10.52
C ILE A 58 -6.60 -1.66 -9.21
N PRO A 59 -6.84 -0.34 -9.04
CA PRO A 59 -7.36 0.23 -7.80
C PRO A 59 -8.59 -0.47 -7.21
N THR A 60 -9.53 -0.88 -8.05
CA THR A 60 -10.77 -1.56 -7.66
C THR A 60 -10.57 -2.99 -7.15
N LYS A 61 -9.40 -3.58 -7.40
CA LYS A 61 -9.03 -4.94 -6.99
C LYS A 61 -7.95 -4.97 -5.90
N ARG A 62 -7.40 -3.82 -5.53
CA ARG A 62 -6.27 -3.74 -4.59
C ARG A 62 -6.63 -4.19 -3.17
N VAL A 63 -7.85 -3.93 -2.70
CA VAL A 63 -8.33 -4.42 -1.38
C VAL A 63 -8.48 -5.94 -1.37
N GLU A 64 -9.10 -6.50 -2.40
CA GLU A 64 -9.27 -7.96 -2.55
C GLU A 64 -7.90 -8.66 -2.62
N ALA A 65 -6.99 -8.16 -3.48
CA ALA A 65 -5.63 -8.69 -3.57
C ALA A 65 -4.85 -8.55 -2.25
N SER A 66 -5.02 -7.43 -1.53
CA SER A 66 -4.35 -7.21 -0.24
C SER A 66 -4.85 -8.16 0.83
N ARG A 67 -6.14 -8.52 0.83
CA ARG A 67 -6.70 -9.55 1.72
C ARG A 67 -6.15 -10.94 1.43
N GLU A 68 -5.96 -11.29 0.15
CA GLU A 68 -5.29 -12.55 -0.21
C GLU A 68 -3.83 -12.58 0.25
N SER A 69 -3.12 -11.45 0.13
CA SER A 69 -1.76 -11.30 0.65
C SER A 69 -1.74 -11.44 2.17
N ALA A 70 -2.65 -10.77 2.90
CA ALA A 70 -2.75 -10.88 4.34
C ALA A 70 -3.02 -12.32 4.80
N ALA A 71 -3.91 -13.06 4.14
CA ALA A 71 -4.23 -14.44 4.51
C ALA A 71 -3.01 -15.39 4.45
N LEU A 72 -2.00 -15.03 3.66
CA LEU A 72 -0.76 -15.80 3.48
C LEU A 72 0.42 -15.19 4.23
N ALA A 73 0.27 -13.99 4.79
CA ALA A 73 1.32 -13.27 5.46
C ALA A 73 1.72 -13.92 6.79
N PRO A 74 3.00 -13.75 7.21
CA PRO A 74 3.43 -14.04 8.57
C PRO A 74 2.47 -13.48 9.62
N ALA A 75 2.19 -14.27 10.67
CA ALA A 75 1.22 -13.90 11.72
C ALA A 75 1.55 -12.55 12.41
N GLU A 76 2.83 -12.20 12.46
CA GLU A 76 3.36 -10.95 13.01
C GLU A 76 2.98 -9.69 12.19
N LEU A 77 2.67 -9.85 10.90
CA LEU A 77 2.25 -8.75 10.02
C LEU A 77 0.72 -8.60 9.94
N GLN A 78 -0.05 -9.54 10.48
CA GLN A 78 -1.51 -9.45 10.50
C GLN A 78 -2.05 -8.13 11.08
N PRO A 79 -1.55 -7.59 12.21
CA PRO A 79 -2.00 -6.29 12.70
C PRO A 79 -1.67 -5.14 11.74
N ASP A 80 -0.57 -5.23 10.98
CA ASP A 80 -0.22 -4.23 9.96
C ASP A 80 -1.17 -4.29 8.76
N TYR A 81 -1.55 -5.50 8.34
CA TYR A 81 -2.56 -5.68 7.29
C TYR A 81 -3.95 -5.21 7.74
N GLU A 82 -4.31 -5.38 9.01
CA GLU A 82 -5.59 -4.89 9.55
C GLU A 82 -5.69 -3.37 9.47
N VAL A 83 -4.65 -2.64 9.90
CA VAL A 83 -4.57 -1.17 9.77
C VAL A 83 -4.70 -0.74 8.31
N LEU A 84 -4.00 -1.44 7.41
CA LEU A 84 -4.06 -1.14 5.99
C LEU A 84 -5.46 -1.38 5.40
N HIS A 85 -6.11 -2.50 5.76
CA HIS A 85 -7.43 -2.86 5.25
C HIS A 85 -8.51 -1.93 5.75
N GLU A 86 -8.50 -1.56 7.03
CA GLU A 86 -9.44 -0.60 7.60
C GLU A 86 -9.37 0.74 6.84
N TRP A 87 -8.16 1.25 6.60
CA TRP A 87 -7.97 2.49 5.87
C TRP A 87 -8.40 2.38 4.40
N MET A 88 -8.04 1.29 3.70
CA MET A 88 -8.42 1.12 2.29
C MET A 88 -9.93 0.95 2.12
N GLU A 89 -10.59 0.21 3.00
CA GLU A 89 -12.05 0.00 2.98
C GLU A 89 -12.79 1.32 3.23
N PHE A 90 -12.37 2.06 4.24
CA PHE A 90 -12.94 3.39 4.50
C PHE A 90 -12.76 4.32 3.30
N SER A 91 -11.57 4.32 2.68
CA SER A 91 -11.28 5.15 1.52
C SER A 91 -12.08 4.77 0.28
N GLN A 92 -12.41 3.49 0.11
CA GLN A 92 -13.29 3.02 -0.97
C GLN A 92 -14.76 3.32 -0.72
N GLU A 93 -15.22 3.24 0.54
CA GLU A 93 -16.60 3.52 0.91
C GLU A 93 -16.90 5.02 0.91
N PHE A 94 -15.94 5.84 1.36
CA PHE A 94 -16.07 7.30 1.48
C PHE A 94 -15.02 8.05 0.66
N PRO A 95 -14.99 7.90 -0.69
CA PRO A 95 -13.91 8.43 -1.53
C PRO A 95 -13.83 9.96 -1.56
N THR A 96 -14.88 10.66 -1.11
CA THR A 96 -14.92 12.13 -1.04
C THR A 96 -14.67 12.68 0.38
N ASP A 97 -14.57 11.82 1.40
CA ASP A 97 -14.30 12.22 2.78
C ASP A 97 -12.79 12.32 3.04
N ALA A 98 -12.18 13.35 2.45
CA ALA A 98 -10.75 13.59 2.58
C ALA A 98 -10.29 13.77 4.05
N VAL A 99 -11.17 14.26 4.93
CA VAL A 99 -10.85 14.45 6.36
C VAL A 99 -10.86 13.09 7.07
N GLY A 100 -11.92 12.30 6.89
CA GLY A 100 -12.03 10.97 7.49
C GLY A 100 -10.95 9.99 7.00
N ILE A 101 -10.54 10.11 5.73
CA ILE A 101 -9.41 9.34 5.16
C ILE A 101 -8.08 9.76 5.81
N ALA A 102 -7.87 11.06 6.03
CA ALA A 102 -6.64 11.57 6.64
C ALA A 102 -6.54 11.20 8.13
N GLU A 103 -7.65 11.25 8.87
CA GLU A 103 -7.68 10.88 10.29
C GLU A 103 -7.39 9.39 10.51
N ARG A 104 -7.80 8.53 9.58
CA ARG A 104 -7.52 7.08 9.59
C ARG A 104 -6.19 6.69 8.97
N MET A 105 -5.42 7.66 8.50
CA MET A 105 -4.07 7.44 7.97
C MET A 105 -3.05 7.23 9.10
N ASP A 106 -3.43 7.43 10.36
CA ASP A 106 -2.58 7.19 11.51
C ASP A 106 -2.15 5.70 11.57
N GLY A 107 -0.85 5.45 11.66
CA GLY A 107 -0.28 4.10 11.67
C GLY A 107 -0.21 3.38 10.31
N VAL A 108 -0.86 3.89 9.26
CA VAL A 108 -0.78 3.31 7.90
C VAL A 108 0.64 3.36 7.33
N PRO A 109 1.40 4.47 7.43
CA PRO A 109 2.78 4.53 6.95
C PRO A 109 3.70 3.53 7.66
N GLU A 110 3.57 3.38 8.97
CA GLU A 110 4.35 2.44 9.77
C GLU A 110 4.01 0.99 9.41
N ALA A 111 2.73 0.68 9.24
CA ALA A 111 2.27 -0.64 8.82
C ALA A 111 2.80 -1.00 7.42
N LEU A 112 2.68 -0.07 6.47
CA LEU A 112 3.22 -0.24 5.13
C LEU A 112 4.74 -0.43 5.12
N ALA A 113 5.48 0.34 5.93
CA ALA A 113 6.92 0.19 6.04
C ALA A 113 7.33 -1.18 6.58
N ARG A 114 6.62 -1.70 7.60
CA ARG A 114 6.88 -3.03 8.15
C ARG A 114 6.59 -4.15 7.14
N ILE A 115 5.45 -4.07 6.44
CA ILE A 115 5.10 -5.01 5.38
C ILE A 115 6.14 -4.96 4.26
N ALA A 116 6.54 -3.76 3.81
CA ALA A 116 7.50 -3.59 2.73
C ALA A 116 8.90 -4.12 3.09
N GLU A 117 9.37 -3.89 4.33
CA GLU A 117 10.65 -4.43 4.80
C GLU A 117 10.60 -5.97 4.90
N ALA A 118 9.48 -6.54 5.35
CA ALA A 118 9.31 -7.99 5.38
C ALA A 118 9.27 -8.59 3.96
N LEU A 119 8.56 -7.97 3.02
CA LEU A 119 8.55 -8.38 1.61
C LEU A 119 9.94 -8.27 0.98
N LYS A 120 10.71 -7.24 1.33
CA LYS A 120 12.08 -7.10 0.85
C LYS A 120 12.99 -8.18 1.40
N ALA A 121 12.84 -8.50 2.69
CA ALA A 121 13.63 -9.53 3.36
C ALA A 121 13.31 -10.95 2.86
N GLU A 122 12.03 -11.27 2.65
CA GLU A 122 11.60 -12.64 2.29
C GLU A 122 11.44 -12.85 0.78
N CYS A 123 10.91 -11.85 0.07
CA CYS A 123 10.53 -11.96 -1.34
C CYS A 123 11.50 -11.25 -2.29
N GLY A 124 12.47 -10.49 -1.75
CA GLY A 124 13.48 -9.78 -2.55
C GLY A 124 12.95 -8.59 -3.34
N PHE A 125 11.76 -8.08 -3.03
CA PHE A 125 11.22 -6.86 -3.63
C PHE A 125 10.62 -5.94 -2.57
N ALA A 126 10.72 -4.63 -2.81
CA ALA A 126 10.05 -3.62 -2.01
C ALA A 126 8.95 -2.99 -2.87
N PRO A 127 7.66 -3.10 -2.51
CA PRO A 127 6.60 -2.43 -3.25
C PRO A 127 6.86 -0.92 -3.26
N ALA A 128 6.55 -0.26 -4.38
CA ALA A 128 6.65 1.19 -4.48
C ALA A 128 5.64 1.85 -3.52
N LEU A 129 6.15 2.38 -2.41
CA LEU A 129 5.43 3.18 -1.41
C LEU A 129 5.25 4.62 -1.88
#